data_AF-A0A4Q3T795-F1
#
_entry.id   AF-A0A4Q3T795-F1
#
_cell.length_a   1.000
_cell.length_b   1.000
_cell.length_c   1.000
_cell.angle_alpha   90.00
_cell.angle_beta   90.00
_cell.angle_gamma   90.00
#
_symmetry.space_group_name_H-M   'P 1'
#
loop_
_entity.id
_entity.type
_entity.pdbx_description
1 polymer ?
#
loop_
_entity_poly.entity_id
_entity_poly.type
_entity_poly.pdbx_seq_one_letter_code
_entity_poly.pdbx_strand_id
1 'polypeptide(L)'
;MLKQPASKYRAFPPVRLADRTWPDAVLTRPPVWCSVDLRDGNQALIEPMDIPRKLRMFEMLVKIGFKEIEVGFPSASQVEFDFLRKLIDENLIPADVTIQVLTQAREPLIRRTFESLLGARRAIVHLYNATAPVMRKVVLSLSEEGIVELATSQARLFVELAAQQPKTQWTF
;
A
#
# COMPACT_ATOMS: atom_id res chain seq x y z
N MET A 1 -3.25 40.65 2.25
CA MET A 1 -2.35 39.66 1.61
C MET A 1 -0.93 39.83 2.15
N LEU A 2 -0.16 38.74 2.28
CA LEU A 2 1.25 38.84 2.67
C LEU A 2 2.03 39.61 1.61
N LYS A 3 2.85 40.58 2.04
CA LYS A 3 3.69 41.39 1.13
C LYS A 3 4.77 40.58 0.43
N GLN A 4 5.22 39.47 1.04
CA GLN A 4 6.22 38.57 0.48
C GLN A 4 5.78 37.12 0.74
N PRO A 5 4.97 36.50 -0.14
CA PRO A 5 4.47 35.14 0.08
C PRO A 5 5.59 34.08 0.08
N ALA A 6 6.75 34.37 -0.50
CA ALA A 6 7.91 33.47 -0.53
C ALA A 6 8.40 33.08 0.87
N SER A 7 8.25 33.94 1.89
CA SER A 7 8.69 33.66 3.27
C SER A 7 7.90 32.53 3.95
N LYS A 8 6.78 32.09 3.38
CA LYS A 8 6.02 30.91 3.84
C LYS A 8 6.72 29.59 3.56
N TYR A 9 7.65 29.58 2.60
CA TYR A 9 8.28 28.35 2.11
C TYR A 9 9.74 28.33 2.53
N ARG A 10 10.20 27.15 2.95
CA ARG A 10 11.59 26.91 3.35
C ARG A 10 12.23 25.98 2.33
N ALA A 11 13.49 26.23 2.01
CA ALA A 11 14.27 25.31 1.17
C ALA A 11 14.41 23.94 1.85
N PHE A 12 14.46 22.87 1.05
CA PHE A 12 14.71 21.53 1.56
C PHE A 12 16.17 21.41 2.05
N PRO A 13 16.42 20.86 3.25
CA PRO A 13 17.78 20.68 3.76
C PRO A 13 18.61 19.74 2.86
N PRO A 14 19.87 20.07 2.52
CA PRO A 14 20.71 19.20 1.71
C PRO A 14 21.01 17.85 2.37
N VAL A 15 20.85 16.76 1.63
CA VAL A 15 21.28 15.41 2.04
C VAL A 15 22.73 15.21 1.62
N ARG A 16 23.64 15.09 2.60
CA ARG A 16 25.07 14.90 2.34
C ARG A 16 25.41 13.42 2.16
N LEU A 17 25.24 12.94 0.94
CA LEU A 17 25.71 11.63 0.50
C LEU A 17 26.84 11.85 -0.51
N ALA A 18 28.08 11.95 -0.03
CA ALA A 18 29.24 12.42 -0.80
C ALA A 18 29.80 11.33 -1.74
N ASP A 19 29.69 10.09 -1.31
CA ASP A 19 30.15 8.85 -1.95
C ASP A 19 29.04 8.14 -2.75
N ARG A 20 28.03 8.90 -3.20
CA ARG A 20 26.90 8.33 -3.95
C ARG A 20 27.38 7.71 -5.27
N THR A 21 26.90 6.52 -5.57
CA THR A 21 27.32 5.74 -6.76
C THR A 21 26.28 5.73 -7.88
N TRP A 22 25.04 6.14 -7.60
CA TRP A 22 23.95 6.11 -8.58
C TRP A 22 24.18 6.96 -9.85
N PRO A 23 24.98 8.06 -9.87
CA PRO A 23 25.26 8.79 -11.10
C PRO A 23 26.04 7.98 -12.15
N ASP A 24 26.85 7.02 -11.71
CA ASP A 24 27.67 6.17 -12.59
C ASP A 24 26.98 4.83 -12.91
N ALA A 25 25.84 4.56 -12.28
CA ALA A 25 25.12 3.29 -12.44
C ALA A 25 24.26 3.30 -13.71
N VAL A 26 24.41 2.26 -14.53
CA VAL A 26 23.53 1.98 -15.68
C VAL A 26 22.58 0.84 -15.32
N LEU A 27 21.28 1.02 -15.54
CA LEU A 27 20.29 -0.03 -15.32
C LEU A 27 20.46 -1.15 -16.37
N THR A 28 20.72 -2.36 -15.92
CA THR A 28 20.96 -3.54 -16.79
C THR A 28 19.85 -4.60 -16.71
N ARG A 29 18.88 -4.42 -15.82
CA ARG A 29 17.75 -5.33 -15.61
C ARG A 29 16.51 -4.55 -15.21
N PRO A 30 15.30 -5.05 -15.55
CA PRO A 30 14.07 -4.44 -15.07
C PRO A 30 13.95 -4.58 -13.54
N PRO A 31 13.30 -3.62 -12.86
CA PRO A 31 12.90 -3.80 -11.47
C PRO A 31 11.73 -4.79 -11.36
N VAL A 32 11.38 -5.14 -10.12
CA VAL A 32 10.07 -5.70 -9.83
C VAL A 32 9.05 -4.56 -9.95
N TRP A 33 7.98 -4.80 -10.69
CA TRP A 33 6.92 -3.81 -10.91
C TRP A 33 5.69 -4.16 -10.07
N CYS A 34 5.21 -3.18 -9.29
CA CYS A 34 3.92 -3.22 -8.62
C CYS A 34 3.01 -2.13 -9.22
N SER A 35 1.86 -2.54 -9.76
CA SER A 35 0.84 -1.61 -10.26
C SER A 35 -0.11 -1.24 -9.12
N VAL A 36 -0.39 0.07 -8.97
CA VAL A 36 -1.28 0.59 -7.93
C VAL A 36 -2.55 1.24 -8.49
N ASP A 37 -2.81 1.04 -9.79
CA ASP A 37 -3.90 1.67 -10.54
C ASP A 37 -5.28 1.40 -9.94
N LEU A 38 -5.51 0.20 -9.37
CA LEU A 38 -6.81 -0.20 -8.83
C LEU A 38 -7.11 0.38 -7.45
N ARG A 39 -6.12 0.97 -6.76
CA ARG A 39 -6.27 1.61 -5.45
C ARG A 39 -5.82 3.07 -5.49
N ASP A 40 -4.52 3.33 -5.63
CA ASP A 40 -3.97 4.69 -5.62
C ASP A 40 -4.42 5.49 -6.83
N GLY A 41 -4.39 4.86 -8.02
CA GLY A 41 -4.91 5.47 -9.24
C GLY A 41 -6.43 5.72 -9.16
N ASN A 42 -7.18 4.71 -8.73
CA ASN A 42 -8.64 4.80 -8.56
C ASN A 42 -9.06 5.92 -7.60
N GLN A 43 -8.31 6.12 -6.50
CA GLN A 43 -8.58 7.17 -5.51
C GLN A 43 -8.40 8.59 -6.08
N ALA A 44 -7.65 8.75 -7.17
CA ALA A 44 -7.44 10.03 -7.83
C ALA A 44 -8.50 10.37 -8.91
N LEU A 45 -9.40 9.44 -9.23
CA LEU A 45 -10.46 9.67 -10.21
C LEU A 45 -11.59 10.53 -9.64
N ILE A 46 -12.11 11.45 -10.46
CA ILE A 46 -13.34 12.20 -10.14
C ILE A 46 -14.52 11.24 -9.98
N GLU A 47 -14.63 10.28 -10.90
CA GLU A 47 -15.58 9.19 -10.87
C GLU A 47 -14.84 7.87 -10.62
N PRO A 48 -14.87 7.33 -9.39
CA PRO A 48 -14.20 6.07 -9.07
C PRO A 48 -14.69 4.92 -9.97
N MET A 49 -13.81 3.95 -10.20
CA MET A 49 -14.14 2.72 -10.91
C MET A 49 -15.18 1.90 -10.15
N ASP A 50 -16.21 1.48 -10.85
CA ASP A 50 -17.09 0.40 -10.43
C ASP A 50 -16.39 -0.96 -10.58
N ILE A 51 -17.02 -2.03 -10.08
CA ILE A 51 -16.46 -3.39 -10.15
C ILE A 51 -16.12 -3.81 -11.59
N PRO A 52 -16.98 -3.60 -12.61
CA PRO A 52 -16.64 -3.92 -14.00
C PRO A 52 -15.39 -3.20 -14.53
N ARG A 53 -15.23 -1.90 -14.26
CA ARG A 53 -14.04 -1.14 -14.66
C ARG A 53 -12.79 -1.63 -13.92
N LYS A 54 -12.90 -1.93 -12.61
CA LYS A 54 -11.81 -2.52 -11.83
C LYS A 54 -11.39 -3.89 -12.39
N LEU A 55 -12.35 -4.76 -12.72
CA LEU A 55 -12.04 -6.07 -13.29
C LEU A 55 -11.34 -5.95 -14.64
N ARG A 56 -11.82 -5.07 -15.52
CA ARG A 56 -11.18 -4.80 -16.82
C ARG A 56 -9.74 -4.31 -16.66
N MET A 57 -9.49 -3.42 -15.68
CA MET A 57 -8.14 -2.93 -15.38
C MET A 57 -7.25 -4.05 -14.84
N PHE A 58 -7.74 -4.85 -13.88
CA PHE A 58 -7.00 -5.99 -13.34
C PHE A 58 -6.59 -6.98 -14.43
N GLU A 59 -7.53 -7.38 -15.29
CA GLU A 59 -7.25 -8.27 -16.42
C GLU A 59 -6.21 -7.68 -17.38
N MET A 60 -6.25 -6.36 -17.61
CA MET A 60 -5.28 -5.68 -18.46
C MET A 60 -3.87 -5.73 -17.85
N LEU A 61 -3.74 -5.45 -16.56
CA LEU A 61 -2.46 -5.49 -15.85
C LEU A 61 -1.85 -6.89 -15.86
N VAL A 62 -2.69 -7.92 -15.65
CA VAL A 62 -2.30 -9.32 -15.78
C VAL A 62 -1.82 -9.63 -17.21
N LYS A 63 -2.55 -9.19 -18.24
CA LYS A 63 -2.18 -9.38 -19.65
C LYS A 63 -0.86 -8.69 -20.02
N ILE A 64 -0.57 -7.53 -19.44
CA ILE A 64 0.70 -6.81 -19.61
C ILE A 64 1.85 -7.59 -18.96
N GLY A 65 1.58 -8.30 -17.87
CA GLY A 65 2.55 -9.15 -17.18
C GLY A 65 2.96 -8.68 -15.79
N PHE A 66 2.21 -7.75 -15.17
CA PHE A 66 2.45 -7.37 -13.78
C PHE A 66 2.30 -8.58 -12.84
N LYS A 67 3.21 -8.69 -11.87
CA LYS A 67 3.21 -9.78 -10.87
C LYS A 67 2.81 -9.30 -9.49
N GLU A 68 2.90 -8.00 -9.22
CA GLU A 68 2.37 -7.38 -8.01
C GLU A 68 1.34 -6.33 -8.42
N ILE A 69 0.14 -6.43 -7.85
CA ILE A 69 -0.98 -5.54 -8.17
C ILE A 69 -1.71 -5.15 -6.89
N GLU A 70 -1.72 -3.86 -6.55
CA GLU A 70 -2.49 -3.33 -5.42
C GLU A 70 -3.96 -3.18 -5.79
N VAL A 71 -4.81 -4.00 -5.18
CA VAL A 71 -6.23 -4.17 -5.58
C VAL A 71 -7.22 -3.41 -4.71
N GLY A 72 -6.78 -2.83 -3.57
CA GLY A 72 -7.65 -2.01 -2.75
C GLY A 72 -7.15 -1.69 -1.34
N PHE A 73 -7.96 -0.92 -0.63
CA PHE A 73 -7.90 -0.60 0.79
C PHE A 73 -9.20 -1.13 1.47
N PRO A 74 -9.34 -2.45 1.61
CA PRO A 74 -10.60 -3.13 1.91
C PRO A 74 -11.17 -2.78 3.29
N SER A 75 -10.34 -2.33 4.22
CA SER A 75 -10.82 -1.90 5.53
C SER A 75 -11.47 -0.51 5.53
N ALA A 76 -11.23 0.31 4.50
CA ALA A 76 -11.74 1.67 4.39
C ALA A 76 -12.88 1.82 3.36
N SER A 77 -13.07 0.84 2.46
CA SER A 77 -14.09 0.89 1.41
C SER A 77 -14.75 -0.48 1.20
N GLN A 78 -16.08 -0.53 1.28
CA GLN A 78 -16.84 -1.75 1.05
C GLN A 78 -16.72 -2.23 -0.40
N VAL A 79 -16.74 -1.31 -1.38
CA VAL A 79 -16.58 -1.66 -2.81
C VAL A 79 -15.22 -2.33 -3.06
N GLU A 80 -14.17 -1.89 -2.37
CA GLU A 80 -12.84 -2.50 -2.49
C GLU A 80 -12.74 -3.84 -1.78
N PHE A 81 -13.41 -3.99 -0.64
CA PHE A 81 -13.59 -5.27 0.02
C PHE A 81 -14.30 -6.27 -0.92
N ASP A 82 -15.43 -5.88 -1.50
CA ASP A 82 -16.23 -6.74 -2.38
C ASP A 82 -15.48 -7.10 -3.67
N PHE A 83 -14.74 -6.15 -4.26
CA PHE A 83 -13.89 -6.41 -5.42
C PHE A 83 -12.80 -7.43 -5.10
N LEU A 84 -12.13 -7.29 -3.95
CA LEU A 84 -11.12 -8.25 -3.50
C LEU A 84 -11.72 -9.63 -3.24
N ARG A 85 -12.88 -9.70 -2.58
CA ARG A 85 -13.61 -10.96 -2.38
C ARG A 85 -13.94 -11.62 -3.70
N LYS A 86 -14.47 -10.86 -4.66
CA LYS A 86 -14.76 -11.36 -6.01
C LYS A 86 -13.51 -11.97 -6.67
N LEU A 87 -12.35 -11.30 -6.59
CA LEU A 87 -11.11 -11.83 -7.16
C LEU A 87 -10.69 -13.16 -6.53
N ILE A 88 -10.85 -13.31 -5.21
CA ILE A 88 -10.48 -14.51 -4.45
C ILE A 88 -11.50 -15.64 -4.67
N ASP A 89 -12.78 -15.36 -4.42
CA ASP A 89 -13.86 -16.33 -4.38
C ASP A 89 -14.15 -16.92 -5.78
N GLU A 90 -13.94 -16.14 -6.84
CA GLU A 90 -14.07 -16.61 -8.23
C GLU A 90 -12.72 -17.08 -8.82
N ASN A 91 -11.66 -17.16 -8.01
CA ASN A 91 -10.32 -17.62 -8.39
C ASN A 91 -9.77 -16.90 -9.66
N LEU A 92 -9.94 -15.58 -9.72
CA LEU A 92 -9.54 -14.74 -10.85
C LEU A 92 -8.06 -14.34 -10.80
N ILE A 93 -7.38 -14.58 -9.66
CA ILE A 93 -5.98 -14.23 -9.45
C ILE A 93 -5.08 -15.34 -10.04
N PRO A 94 -4.26 -15.04 -11.06
CA PRO A 94 -3.33 -16.01 -11.64
C PRO A 94 -2.33 -16.57 -10.60
N ALA A 95 -1.83 -17.78 -10.84
CA ALA A 95 -0.93 -18.46 -9.91
C ALA A 95 0.42 -17.77 -9.71
N ASP A 96 0.83 -16.89 -10.63
CA ASP A 96 2.08 -16.13 -10.59
C ASP A 96 1.89 -14.66 -10.17
N VAL A 97 0.67 -14.25 -9.83
CA VAL A 97 0.34 -12.89 -9.39
C VAL A 97 0.14 -12.84 -7.88
N THR A 98 0.71 -11.81 -7.25
CA THR A 98 0.53 -11.46 -5.84
C THR A 98 -0.32 -10.21 -5.76
N ILE A 99 -1.48 -10.31 -5.11
CA ILE A 99 -2.30 -9.13 -4.83
C ILE A 99 -1.74 -8.38 -3.61
N GLN A 100 -1.75 -7.05 -3.69
CA GLN A 100 -1.41 -6.16 -2.58
C GLN A 100 -2.66 -5.46 -2.08
N VAL A 101 -2.78 -5.30 -0.77
CA VAL A 101 -3.82 -4.46 -0.15
C VAL A 101 -3.21 -3.48 0.82
N LEU A 102 -3.75 -2.27 0.86
CA LEU A 102 -3.29 -1.22 1.77
C LEU A 102 -4.05 -1.31 3.10
N THR A 103 -3.36 -1.03 4.21
CA THR A 103 -4.02 -0.79 5.49
C THR A 103 -3.29 0.24 6.36
N GLN A 104 -4.07 0.96 7.16
CA GLN A 104 -3.53 1.87 8.16
C GLN A 104 -3.11 1.10 9.42
N ALA A 105 -2.14 1.64 10.15
CA ALA A 105 -1.67 1.15 11.45
C ALA A 105 -2.70 1.32 12.59
N ARG A 106 -3.88 0.70 12.44
CA ARG A 106 -4.96 0.64 13.44
C ARG A 106 -5.53 -0.77 13.47
N GLU A 107 -5.49 -1.40 14.65
CA GLU A 107 -5.88 -2.80 14.83
C GLU A 107 -7.23 -3.20 14.17
N PRO A 108 -8.34 -2.46 14.31
CA PRO A 108 -9.60 -2.85 13.67
C PRO A 108 -9.51 -2.90 12.13
N LEU A 109 -8.75 -1.97 11.53
CA LEU A 109 -8.57 -1.91 10.08
C LEU A 109 -7.67 -3.04 9.59
N ILE A 110 -6.63 -3.35 10.36
CA ILE A 110 -5.73 -4.47 10.11
C ILE A 110 -6.52 -5.78 10.12
N ARG A 111 -7.30 -6.05 11.18
CA ARG A 111 -8.13 -7.26 11.29
C ARG A 111 -9.09 -7.40 10.11
N ARG A 112 -9.79 -6.31 9.73
CA ARG A 112 -10.68 -6.29 8.55
C ARG A 112 -9.94 -6.51 7.24
N THR A 113 -8.69 -6.05 7.13
CA THR A 113 -7.84 -6.29 5.96
C THR A 113 -7.50 -7.79 5.86
N PHE A 114 -7.12 -8.43 6.95
CA PHE A 114 -6.87 -9.87 6.99
C PHE A 114 -8.12 -10.71 6.72
N GLU A 115 -9.29 -10.27 7.20
CA GLU A 115 -10.58 -10.89 6.89
C GLU A 115 -10.85 -10.88 5.38
N SER A 116 -10.61 -9.75 4.72
CA SER A 116 -10.82 -9.61 3.28
C SER A 116 -9.96 -10.57 2.44
N LEU A 117 -8.82 -11.01 2.97
CA LEU A 117 -7.85 -11.88 2.31
C LEU A 117 -8.05 -13.38 2.58
N LEU A 118 -9.07 -13.76 3.36
CA LEU A 118 -9.34 -15.17 3.65
C LEU A 118 -9.50 -15.98 2.36
N GLY A 119 -8.67 -17.02 2.19
CA GLY A 119 -8.67 -17.88 1.00
C GLY A 119 -7.76 -17.43 -0.14
N ALA A 120 -7.09 -16.27 -0.03
CA ALA A 120 -6.06 -15.87 -0.98
C ALA A 120 -4.90 -16.88 -0.99
N ARG A 121 -4.37 -17.20 -2.17
CA ARG A 121 -3.18 -18.08 -2.29
C ARG A 121 -1.91 -17.39 -1.79
N ARG A 122 -1.76 -16.10 -2.14
CA ARG A 122 -0.66 -15.24 -1.72
C ARG A 122 -1.10 -13.79 -1.68
N ALA A 123 -0.55 -13.01 -0.76
CA ALA A 123 -0.88 -11.60 -0.63
C ALA A 123 0.26 -10.78 -0.02
N ILE A 124 0.36 -9.53 -0.44
CA ILE A 124 1.13 -8.48 0.23
C ILE A 124 0.15 -7.63 1.04
N VAL A 125 0.42 -7.45 2.32
CA VAL A 125 -0.34 -6.53 3.14
C VAL A 125 0.54 -5.31 3.41
N HIS A 126 0.24 -4.20 2.74
CA HIS A 126 1.00 -2.96 2.82
C HIS A 126 0.48 -2.13 4.00
N LEU A 127 1.18 -2.23 5.13
CA LEU A 127 0.92 -1.44 6.33
C LEU A 127 1.67 -0.11 6.26
N TYR A 128 0.99 1.01 6.56
CA TYR A 128 1.66 2.32 6.63
C TYR A 128 1.23 3.17 7.84
N ASN A 129 2.14 4.05 8.26
CA ASN A 129 1.89 5.17 9.15
C ASN A 129 2.72 6.40 8.72
N ALA A 130 2.20 7.61 8.99
CA ALA A 130 2.87 8.83 8.60
C ALA A 130 4.03 9.18 9.56
N THR A 131 5.25 9.32 9.02
CA THR A 131 6.47 9.57 9.83
C THR A 131 7.01 11.00 9.69
N ALA A 132 6.51 11.79 8.73
CA ALA A 132 6.98 13.14 8.47
C ALA A 132 6.83 14.04 9.71
N PRO A 133 7.80 14.93 10.03
CA PRO A 133 7.76 15.73 11.25
C PRO A 133 6.47 16.55 11.43
N VAL A 134 5.89 17.06 10.35
CA VAL A 134 4.61 17.78 10.40
C VAL A 134 3.44 16.86 10.77
N MET A 135 3.41 15.64 10.24
CA MET A 135 2.37 14.65 10.54
C MET A 135 2.46 14.22 12.00
N ARG A 136 3.67 13.92 12.49
CA ARG A 136 3.90 13.56 13.90
C ARG A 136 3.44 14.65 14.87
N LYS A 137 3.78 15.91 14.58
CA LYS A 137 3.52 17.05 15.48
C LYS A 137 2.07 17.56 15.42
N VAL A 138 1.47 17.56 14.23
CA VAL A 138 0.18 18.25 14.00
C VAL A 138 -0.99 17.29 13.90
N VAL A 139 -0.78 16.08 13.37
CA VAL A 139 -1.87 15.11 13.12
C VAL A 139 -1.91 14.04 14.21
N LEU A 140 -0.75 13.46 14.53
CA LEU A 140 -0.66 12.31 15.42
C LEU A 140 -0.35 12.68 16.86
N SER A 141 0.26 13.84 17.08
CA SER A 141 0.76 14.29 18.39
C SER A 141 1.65 13.23 19.09
N LEU A 142 2.51 12.57 18.32
CA LEU A 142 3.42 11.52 18.79
C LEU A 142 4.89 11.96 18.69
N SER A 143 5.71 11.44 19.61
CA SER A 143 7.18 11.54 19.52
C SER A 143 7.72 10.62 18.41
N GLU A 144 9.02 10.69 18.15
CA GLU A 144 9.65 9.77 17.18
C GLU A 144 9.54 8.32 17.66
N GLU A 145 9.82 8.09 18.95
CA GLU A 145 9.70 6.78 19.61
C GLU A 145 8.25 6.29 19.58
N GLY A 146 7.27 7.16 19.79
CA GLY A 146 5.85 6.81 19.70
C GLY A 146 5.44 6.38 18.30
N ILE A 147 6.02 6.97 17.24
CA ILE A 147 5.78 6.56 15.86
C ILE A 147 6.44 5.22 15.54
N VAL A 148 7.64 4.98 16.07
CA VAL A 148 8.32 3.67 15.94
C VAL A 148 7.51 2.60 16.67
N GLU A 149 7.08 2.83 17.91
CA GLU A 149 6.28 1.85 18.66
C GLU A 149 4.93 1.59 17.99
N LEU A 150 4.30 2.60 17.41
CA LEU A 150 3.09 2.42 16.61
C LEU A 150 3.34 1.50 15.41
N ALA A 151 4.45 1.66 14.70
CA ALA A 151 4.78 0.78 13.57
C ALA A 151 5.09 -0.65 14.03
N THR A 152 5.91 -0.82 15.07
CA THR A 152 6.35 -2.14 15.55
C THR A 152 5.21 -2.93 16.20
N SER A 153 4.36 -2.30 17.00
CA SER A 153 3.20 -2.96 17.63
C SER A 153 2.22 -3.49 16.59
N GLN A 154 1.93 -2.73 15.54
CA GLN A 154 1.04 -3.16 14.47
C GLN A 154 1.69 -4.22 13.57
N ALA A 155 3.01 -4.16 13.36
CA ALA A 155 3.76 -5.23 12.70
C ALA A 155 3.68 -6.57 13.48
N ARG A 156 3.73 -6.53 14.82
CA ARG A 156 3.52 -7.73 15.66
C ARG A 156 2.12 -8.32 15.47
N LEU A 157 1.08 -7.48 15.51
CA LEU A 157 -0.30 -7.91 15.24
C LEU A 157 -0.44 -8.55 13.84
N PHE A 158 0.24 -7.99 12.85
CA PHE A 158 0.30 -8.56 11.50
C PHE A 158 0.85 -9.98 11.47
N VAL A 159 1.95 -10.23 12.18
CA VAL A 159 2.56 -11.56 12.29
C VAL A 159 1.59 -12.54 12.96
N GLU A 160 0.89 -12.11 14.02
CA GLU A 160 -0.11 -12.93 14.70
C GLU A 160 -1.28 -13.32 13.79
N LEU A 161 -1.80 -12.37 12.99
CA LEU A 161 -2.92 -12.62 12.07
C LEU A 161 -2.50 -13.47 10.87
N ALA A 162 -1.30 -13.26 10.34
CA ALA A 162 -0.73 -14.09 9.29
C ALA A 162 -0.57 -15.55 9.74
N ALA A 163 -0.11 -15.77 10.98
CA ALA A 163 0.04 -17.10 11.57
C ALA A 163 -1.31 -17.85 11.73
N GLN A 164 -2.42 -17.13 11.91
CA GLN A 164 -3.77 -17.71 11.97
C GLN A 164 -4.30 -18.15 10.60
N GLN A 165 -3.66 -17.71 9.51
CA GLN A 165 -4.03 -18.03 8.13
C GLN A 165 -2.87 -18.72 7.38
N PRO A 166 -2.42 -19.91 7.82
CA PRO A 166 -1.18 -20.54 7.34
C PRO A 166 -1.24 -21.03 5.89
N LYS A 167 -2.43 -21.08 5.28
CA LYS A 167 -2.63 -21.50 3.88
C LYS A 167 -2.30 -20.40 2.88
N THR A 168 -2.31 -19.14 3.32
CA THR A 168 -1.94 -17.99 2.49
C THR A 168 -0.43 -17.80 2.56
N GLN A 169 0.23 -17.68 1.43
CA GLN A 169 1.63 -17.26 1.38
C GLN A 169 1.71 -15.73 1.58
N TRP A 170 2.09 -15.32 2.78
CA TRP A 170 2.26 -13.92 3.13
C TRP A 170 3.62 -13.39 2.67
N THR A 171 3.60 -12.23 2.02
CA THR A 171 4.78 -11.45 1.64
C THR A 171 4.67 -10.05 2.24
N PHE A 172 5.79 -9.49 2.70
CA PHE A 172 5.85 -8.21 3.42
C PHE A 172 6.89 -7.30 2.80
#